data_AF-A0A0V8HL67-F1
#
_entry.id   AF-A0A0V8HL67-F1
#
_cell.length_a   1.000
_cell.length_b   1.000
_cell.length_c   1.000
_cell.angle_alpha   90.00
_cell.angle_beta   90.00
_cell.angle_gamma   90.00
#
_symmetry.space_group_name_H-M   'P 1'
#
loop_
_entity.id
_entity.type
_entity.pdbx_description
1 polymer ?
#
loop_
_entity_poly.entity_id
_entity_poly.type
_entity_poly.pdbx_seq_one_letter_code
_entity_poly.pdbx_strand_id
1 'polypeptide(L)'
;MKRVQVKFVVLGILLVCLLLLFKVLNDFEGKKWMIIEEKYYPGNTPGILFGINSGNALKRTGQKCAIEFKNADRSEIYPLDCDRYTDFRIGEKVKVTVSKGSIVKIRRK
;
A
#
# COMPACT_ATOMS: atom_id res chain seq x y z
N MET A 1 -26.99 39.88 17.96
CA MET A 1 -27.19 38.43 17.69
C MET A 1 -26.68 37.97 16.32
N LYS A 2 -26.93 38.70 15.22
CA LYS A 2 -26.49 38.31 13.85
C LYS A 2 -24.98 38.08 13.70
N ARG A 3 -24.12 38.91 14.32
CA ARG A 3 -22.66 38.76 14.25
C ARG A 3 -22.12 37.48 14.89
N VAL A 4 -22.80 36.95 15.92
CA VAL A 4 -22.38 35.72 16.61
C VAL A 4 -22.75 34.50 15.75
N GLN A 5 -23.93 34.51 15.13
CA GLN A 5 -24.36 33.45 14.21
C GLN A 5 -23.46 33.35 12.97
N VAL A 6 -23.02 34.49 12.40
CA VAL A 6 -22.06 34.49 11.29
C VAL A 6 -20.73 33.85 11.69
N LYS A 7 -20.22 34.12 12.89
CA LYS A 7 -18.99 33.48 13.39
C LYS A 7 -19.13 31.96 13.51
N PHE A 8 -20.28 31.47 13.99
CA PHE A 8 -20.55 30.03 14.07
C PHE A 8 -20.64 29.35 12.69
N VAL A 9 -21.24 30.03 11.70
CA VAL A 9 -21.30 29.52 10.33
C VAL A 9 -19.90 29.45 9.70
N VAL A 10 -19.09 30.51 9.87
CA VAL A 10 -17.70 30.52 9.39
C VAL A 10 -16.87 29.43 10.07
N LEU A 11 -17.04 29.23 11.39
CA LEU A 11 -16.36 28.18 12.13
C LEU A 11 -16.76 26.79 11.62
N GLY A 12 -18.04 26.56 11.35
CA GLY A 12 -18.55 25.30 10.81
C GLY A 12 -17.98 24.98 9.43
N ILE A 13 -17.96 25.95 8.52
CA ILE A 13 -17.38 25.79 7.18
C ILE A 13 -15.89 25.47 7.28
N LEU A 14 -15.16 26.20 8.14
CA LEU A 14 -13.73 25.98 8.35
C LEU A 14 -13.45 24.55 8.86
N LEU A 15 -14.30 24.03 9.75
CA LEU A 15 -14.17 22.69 10.32
C LEU A 15 -14.43 21.61 9.26
N VAL A 16 -15.43 21.80 8.39
CA VAL A 16 -15.70 20.90 7.25
C VAL A 16 -14.53 20.92 6.26
N CYS A 17 -13.97 22.09 5.94
CA CYS A 17 -12.78 22.21 5.10
C CYS A 17 -11.58 21.46 5.71
N LEU A 18 -11.39 21.56 7.03
CA LEU A 18 -10.31 20.85 7.73
C LEU A 18 -10.47 19.33 7.62
N LEU A 19 -11.69 18.81 7.81
CA LEU A 19 -11.98 17.37 7.70
C LEU A 19 -11.78 16.85 6.27
N LEU A 20 -12.13 17.64 5.25
CA LEU A 20 -11.89 17.30 3.85
C LEU A 20 -10.39 17.27 3.52
N LEU A 21 -9.62 18.24 4.02
CA LEU A 21 -8.16 18.26 3.88
C LEU A 21 -7.51 17.04 4.53
N PHE A 22 -7.93 16.66 5.73
CA PHE A 22 -7.44 15.46 6.41
C PHE A 22 -7.71 14.18 5.60
N LYS A 23 -8.89 14.06 4.99
CA LYS A 23 -9.20 12.93 4.08
C LYS A 23 -8.26 12.90 2.88
N VAL A 24 -8.02 14.05 2.23
CA VAL A 24 -7.16 14.14 1.05
C VAL A 24 -5.69 13.85 1.41
N LEU A 25 -5.21 14.36 2.54
CA LEU A 25 -3.86 14.10 3.05
C LEU A 25 -3.64 12.63 3.37
N ASN A 26 -4.62 11.96 3.97
CA ASN A 26 -4.53 10.52 4.24
C ASN A 26 -4.53 9.69 2.95
N ASP A 27 -5.22 10.12 1.89
CA ASP A 27 -5.18 9.43 0.59
C ASP A 27 -3.81 9.58 -0.10
N PHE A 28 -3.04 10.61 0.24
CA PHE A 28 -1.66 10.79 -0.21
C PHE A 28 -0.64 9.83 0.44
N GLU A 29 -1.01 9.11 1.51
CA GLU A 29 -0.14 8.11 2.15
C GLU A 29 0.29 6.96 1.23
N GLY A 30 -0.32 6.83 0.05
CA GLY A 30 -0.05 5.72 -0.86
C GLY A 30 1.41 5.58 -1.28
N LYS A 31 2.21 6.66 -1.32
CA LYS A 31 3.58 6.65 -1.88
C LYS A 31 4.65 6.48 -0.81
N LYS A 32 5.18 5.27 -0.64
CA LYS A 32 6.26 4.97 0.32
C LYS A 32 7.45 4.31 -0.39
N TRP A 33 8.66 4.62 0.08
CA TRP A 33 9.87 3.92 -0.37
C TRP A 33 10.01 2.64 0.44
N MET A 34 10.11 1.51 -0.24
CA MET A 34 10.20 0.20 0.39
C MET A 34 11.23 -0.66 -0.35
N ILE A 35 11.79 -1.64 0.34
CA ILE A 35 12.73 -2.61 -0.22
C ILE A 35 11.96 -3.91 -0.46
N ILE A 36 12.13 -4.53 -1.63
CA ILE A 36 11.55 -5.84 -1.91
C ILE A 36 12.33 -6.87 -1.09
N GLU A 37 11.71 -7.47 -0.09
CA GLU A 37 12.35 -8.47 0.78
C GLU A 37 12.15 -9.87 0.22
N GLU A 38 10.96 -10.17 -0.29
CA GLU A 38 10.64 -11.48 -0.83
C GLU A 38 9.53 -11.43 -1.89
N LYS A 39 9.57 -12.39 -2.83
CA LYS A 39 8.47 -12.64 -3.77
C LYS A 39 7.88 -14.03 -3.52
N TYR A 40 6.55 -14.11 -3.52
CA TYR A 40 5.79 -15.33 -3.33
C TYR A 40 5.04 -15.71 -4.61
N TYR A 41 5.22 -16.96 -5.03
CA TYR A 41 4.63 -17.53 -6.24
C TYR A 41 3.79 -18.77 -5.92
N PRO A 42 2.80 -19.10 -6.76
CA PRO A 42 1.95 -20.26 -6.50
C PRO A 42 2.78 -21.53 -6.70
N GLY A 43 2.74 -22.42 -5.71
CA GLY A 43 3.38 -23.73 -5.82
C GLY A 43 2.40 -24.82 -6.24
N ASN A 44 2.80 -26.07 -6.02
CA ASN A 44 1.98 -27.24 -6.32
C ASN A 44 0.75 -27.37 -5.39
N THR A 45 0.80 -26.75 -4.21
CA THR A 45 -0.29 -26.80 -3.24
C THR A 45 -1.27 -25.65 -3.47
N PRO A 46 -2.55 -25.93 -3.79
CA PRO A 46 -3.55 -24.89 -4.00
C PRO A 46 -3.71 -23.96 -2.78
N GLY A 47 -3.72 -22.66 -3.02
CA GLY A 47 -3.90 -21.65 -1.97
C GLY A 47 -2.68 -21.41 -1.08
N ILE A 48 -1.51 -21.97 -1.45
CA ILE A 48 -0.23 -21.69 -0.80
C ILE A 48 0.72 -21.05 -1.82
N LEU A 49 1.28 -19.91 -1.43
CA LEU A 49 2.36 -19.26 -2.15
C LEU A 49 3.68 -19.55 -1.46
N PHE A 50 4.74 -19.77 -2.21
CA PHE A 50 6.08 -20.05 -1.69
C PHE A 50 7.02 -18.89 -1.99
N GLY A 51 7.77 -18.46 -0.98
CA GLY A 51 8.82 -17.47 -1.12
C GLY A 51 9.96 -18.01 -1.99
N ILE A 52 10.39 -17.25 -3.00
CA ILE A 52 11.48 -17.68 -3.89
C ILE A 52 12.79 -17.89 -3.12
N ASN A 53 13.09 -17.04 -2.13
CA ASN A 53 14.38 -17.04 -1.47
C ASN A 53 14.35 -17.83 -0.16
N SER A 54 13.30 -17.67 0.64
CA SER A 54 13.15 -18.33 1.94
C SER A 54 12.51 -19.70 1.89
N GLY A 55 11.74 -20.01 0.84
CA GLY A 55 10.87 -21.20 0.80
C GLY A 55 9.66 -21.13 1.74
N ASN A 56 9.43 -19.99 2.41
CA ASN A 56 8.34 -19.84 3.37
C ASN A 56 6.97 -19.97 2.68
N ALA A 57 6.08 -20.73 3.33
CA ALA A 57 4.72 -20.93 2.86
C ALA A 57 3.80 -19.82 3.37
N LEU A 58 3.14 -19.13 2.45
CA LEU A 58 2.12 -18.12 2.72
C LEU A 58 0.76 -18.63 2.26
N LYS A 59 -0.13 -18.90 3.21
CA LYS A 59 -1.51 -19.32 2.90
C LYS A 59 -2.32 -18.10 2.43
N ARG A 60 -2.72 -18.08 1.17
CA ARG A 60 -3.51 -16.98 0.59
C ARG A 60 -4.43 -17.51 -0.50
N THR A 61 -5.72 -17.16 -0.40
CA THR A 61 -6.76 -17.56 -1.35
C THR A 61 -7.04 -16.43 -2.35
N GLY A 62 -7.09 -16.75 -3.64
CA GLY A 62 -7.62 -15.88 -4.70
C GLY A 62 -6.60 -15.04 -5.50
N GLN A 63 -5.35 -14.88 -5.04
CA GLN A 63 -4.33 -14.10 -5.76
C GLN A 63 -3.09 -14.94 -6.05
N LYS A 64 -2.61 -14.86 -7.30
CA LYS A 64 -1.56 -15.74 -7.83
C LYS A 64 -0.17 -15.44 -7.26
N CYS A 65 0.16 -14.18 -6.99
CA CYS A 65 1.46 -13.79 -6.44
C CYS A 65 1.33 -12.73 -5.35
N ALA A 66 2.37 -12.62 -4.53
CA ALA A 66 2.52 -11.54 -3.57
C ALA A 66 4.00 -11.12 -3.48
N ILE A 67 4.24 -9.88 -3.05
CA ILE A 67 5.58 -9.40 -2.72
C ILE A 67 5.54 -8.84 -1.29
N GLU A 68 6.55 -9.20 -0.52
CA GLU A 68 6.86 -8.59 0.76
C GLU A 68 7.78 -7.39 0.56
N PHE A 69 7.33 -6.27 1.11
CA PHE A 69 8.05 -5.02 1.11
C PHE A 69 8.45 -4.66 2.53
N LYS A 70 9.74 -4.41 2.73
CA LYS A 70 10.29 -3.92 3.99
C LYS A 70 10.45 -2.43 3.97
N ASN A 71 9.98 -1.78 5.02
CA ASN A 71 10.34 -0.40 5.36
C ASN A 71 11.06 -0.39 6.72
N ALA A 72 11.53 0.77 7.17
CA ALA A 72 12.26 0.93 8.43
C ALA A 72 11.52 0.34 9.64
N ASP A 73 10.19 0.43 9.66
CA ASP A 73 9.39 0.10 10.84
C ASP A 73 8.59 -1.21 10.73
N ARG A 74 8.40 -1.76 9.52
CA ARG A 74 7.57 -2.95 9.28
C ARG A 74 7.78 -3.59 7.90
N SER A 75 7.48 -4.88 7.80
CA SER A 75 7.31 -5.60 6.53
C SER A 75 5.83 -5.77 6.20
N GLU A 76 5.47 -5.54 4.94
CA GLU A 76 4.09 -5.57 4.43
C GLU A 76 3.98 -6.45 3.19
N ILE A 77 3.05 -7.41 3.19
CA ILE A 77 2.84 -8.35 2.08
C ILE A 77 1.64 -7.94 1.24
N TYR A 78 1.93 -7.46 0.04
CA TYR A 78 0.93 -7.02 -0.90
C TYR A 78 0.72 -8.05 -2.02
N PRO A 79 -0.54 -8.31 -2.39
CA PRO A 79 -0.81 -9.14 -3.53
C PRO A 79 -0.62 -8.38 -4.83
N LEU A 80 -0.24 -9.11 -5.87
CA LEU A 80 -0.04 -8.56 -7.21
C LEU A 80 -0.15 -9.61 -8.30
N ASP A 81 -0.21 -9.10 -9.52
CA ASP A 81 -0.15 -9.90 -10.72
C ASP A 81 1.30 -10.31 -11.02
N CYS A 82 1.52 -11.62 -11.17
CA CYS A 82 2.84 -12.22 -11.33
C CYS A 82 3.59 -11.66 -12.54
N ASP A 83 2.86 -11.31 -13.61
CA ASP A 83 3.43 -10.93 -14.89
C ASP A 83 3.82 -9.44 -14.96
N ARG A 84 3.23 -8.62 -14.09
CA ARG A 84 3.34 -7.15 -14.18
C ARG A 84 4.62 -6.57 -13.57
N TYR A 85 5.23 -7.30 -12.64
CA TYR A 85 6.35 -6.81 -11.82
C TYR A 85 7.49 -7.83 -11.71
N THR A 86 7.69 -8.62 -12.77
CA THR A 86 8.76 -9.63 -12.88
C THR A 86 10.15 -9.00 -12.91
N ASP A 87 10.26 -7.78 -13.43
CA ASP A 87 11.51 -7.05 -13.69
C ASP A 87 12.19 -6.52 -12.42
N PHE A 88 11.45 -6.33 -11.32
CA PHE A 88 11.99 -5.88 -10.04
C PHE A 88 12.76 -7.00 -9.32
N ARG A 89 13.90 -6.72 -8.72
CA ARG A 89 14.71 -7.74 -8.02
C ARG A 89 14.47 -7.73 -6.52
N ILE A 90 14.69 -8.88 -5.87
CA ILE A 90 14.76 -8.95 -4.40
C ILE A 90 15.97 -8.13 -3.95
N GLY A 91 15.82 -7.36 -2.87
CA GLY A 91 16.78 -6.38 -2.36
C GLY A 91 16.69 -4.99 -3.02
N GLU A 92 15.84 -4.81 -4.03
CA GLU A 92 15.71 -3.53 -4.72
C GLU A 92 14.87 -2.53 -3.94
N LYS A 93 15.34 -1.28 -3.84
CA LYS A 93 14.59 -0.16 -3.23
C LYS A 93 13.69 0.51 -4.27
N VAL A 94 12.39 0.41 -4.06
CA VAL A 94 11.37 0.88 -5.01
C VAL A 94 10.39 1.82 -4.33
N LYS A 95 9.77 2.71 -5.11
CA LYS A 95 8.67 3.55 -4.66
C LYS A 95 7.35 2.82 -4.95
N VAL A 96 6.69 2.36 -3.90
CA VAL A 96 5.41 1.67 -3.98
C VAL A 96 4.29 2.69 -3.77
N THR A 97 3.27 2.62 -4.62
CA THR A 97 2.02 3.36 -4.48
C THR A 97 0.91 2.37 -4.14
N VAL A 98 0.39 2.46 -2.92
CA VAL A 98 -0.72 1.63 -2.42
C VAL A 98 -2.00 2.44 -2.43
N SER A 99 -3.09 1.85 -2.90
CA SER A 99 -4.44 2.43 -2.77
C SER A 99 -5.41 1.31 -2.43
N LYS A 100 -6.28 1.55 -1.44
CA LYS A 100 -7.30 0.59 -0.99
C LYS A 100 -6.72 -0.81 -0.67
N GLY A 101 -5.53 -0.86 -0.07
CA GLY A 101 -4.87 -2.12 0.31
C GLY A 101 -4.25 -2.93 -0.83
N SER A 102 -4.18 -2.38 -2.05
CA SER A 102 -3.55 -3.03 -3.20
C SER A 102 -2.45 -2.15 -3.80
N ILE A 103 -1.42 -2.77 -4.37
CA ILE A 103 -0.37 -2.04 -5.10
C ILE A 103 -0.94 -1.55 -6.42
N VAL A 104 -0.97 -0.23 -6.56
CA VAL A 104 -1.35 0.44 -7.81
C VAL A 104 -0.14 0.64 -8.71
N LYS A 105 1.03 0.91 -8.12
CA LYS A 105 2.24 1.23 -8.90
C LYS A 105 3.52 0.92 -8.15
N ILE A 106 4.49 0.35 -8.84
CA ILE A 106 5.88 0.25 -8.38
C ILE A 106 6.73 1.08 -9.35
N ARG A 107 7.64 1.91 -8.84
CA ARG A 107 8.58 2.70 -9.65
C ARG A 107 10.00 2.58 -9.11
N ARG A 108 10.97 2.55 -10.01
CA ARG A 108 12.38 2.80 -9.70
C ARG A 108 12.63 4.29 -9.51
N LYS A 109 13.76 4.63 -8.88
CA LYS A 109 14.25 6.01 -8.76
C LYS A 109 14.55 6.59 -10.14
#